data_AF-A0A2E8BD67-F1
#
_entry.id   AF-A0A2E8BD67-F1
#
_cell.length_a   1.000
_cell.length_b   1.000
_cell.length_c   1.000
_cell.angle_alpha   90.00
_cell.angle_beta   90.00
_cell.angle_gamma   90.00
#
_symmetry.space_group_name_H-M   'P 1'
#
loop_
_entity.id
_entity.type
_entity.pdbx_description
1 polymer ?
#
loop_
_entity_poly.entity_id
_entity_poly.type
_entity_poly.pdbx_seq_one_letter_code
_entity_poly.pdbx_strand_id
1 'polypeptide(L)'
;RSSVSAGDSVDWSMTATNTGDVTVTGTFIYTFEGQTFESPLIPLNSGQTFTYTTSHNTALGQHTANINVQWSASEGSYDREATNSVATGSVMVEASLQLEWDVDSEVVTDDEGEPAVFPLESGEDYTVTLDVKSTRGTGEATFTCKNSQTTWATIDVNIENPGDRVEVSCTFTASGKMSIVQLVPSDAMMIQTYQRSYSTAMLDGGDASGGNSDGTGTAILMLLGALALIGVLVAAVLLTRERDEEVERDIFNYCPACDGELEGDENRCPHCSFNLRKARAQFHECAECGESVPDLMENCPYCGSEQDVSSFFEQRERRVRETPVEKELISLPEDDEDEIVSGSEDFADAVKEFGYDESNLEEEWDENVVAAEQEVTAAYDLRNADELAMEDMTEEEIEAMQNEVVTTLKTVSESFEGHDLDAFLPSKEKMKALKDEGGDNDGDAWNTLSASDAEIRGDLYDLTGEEGVMPGEKVVVGMGITDSSIAGNEIVEASADFAFEDDDNERPSTLEDDESPAQEKSRRRPRRKRKPAVETADCGACGALIPVDAKECPTCGAKFE
;
A
#
# COMPACT_ATOMS: atom_id res chain seq x y z
N ARG A 1 3.41 34.16 -10.42
CA ARG A 1 2.47 34.28 -9.28
C ARG A 1 2.85 33.18 -8.32
N SER A 2 3.16 33.52 -7.07
CA SER A 2 3.36 32.51 -6.03
C SER A 2 2.00 31.91 -5.66
N SER A 3 1.91 30.58 -5.71
CA SER A 3 0.83 29.83 -5.08
C SER A 3 1.38 29.10 -3.86
N VAL A 4 0.51 28.89 -2.86
CA VAL A 4 0.81 28.26 -1.57
C VAL A 4 -0.41 27.44 -1.16
N SER A 5 -0.21 26.29 -0.52
CA SER A 5 -1.35 25.48 -0.08
C SER A 5 -2.05 26.12 1.12
N ALA A 6 -3.37 25.93 1.22
CA ALA A 6 -4.17 26.41 2.34
C ALA A 6 -3.64 25.84 3.66
N GLY A 7 -3.47 26.73 4.65
CA GLY A 7 -2.92 26.42 5.96
C GLY A 7 -1.38 26.44 6.04
N ASP A 8 -0.67 26.53 4.90
CA ASP A 8 0.79 26.67 4.91
C ASP A 8 1.21 28.10 5.30
N SER A 9 2.43 28.22 5.83
CA SER A 9 3.06 29.48 6.18
C SER A 9 3.61 30.21 4.96
N VAL A 10 3.38 31.52 4.88
CA VAL A 10 3.90 32.40 3.83
C VAL A 10 4.92 33.35 4.43
N ASP A 11 6.12 33.35 3.86
CA ASP A 11 7.18 34.28 4.21
C ASP A 11 7.05 35.59 3.42
N TRP A 12 6.90 36.68 4.16
CA TRP A 12 6.84 38.03 3.62
C TRP A 12 8.17 38.75 3.86
N SER A 13 8.67 39.42 2.83
CA SER A 13 9.81 40.33 2.92
C SER A 13 9.37 41.74 2.57
N MET A 14 9.63 42.67 3.48
CA MET A 14 9.21 44.06 3.40
C MET A 14 10.43 44.95 3.46
N THR A 15 10.68 45.71 2.41
CA THR A 15 11.88 46.54 2.29
C THR A 15 11.52 48.02 2.37
N ALA A 16 12.22 48.76 3.23
CA ALA A 16 12.15 50.21 3.31
C ALA A 16 13.52 50.82 3.00
N THR A 17 13.50 51.91 2.24
CA THR A 17 14.69 52.67 1.87
C THR A 17 14.52 54.12 2.31
N ASN A 18 15.49 54.63 3.07
CA ASN A 18 15.51 56.04 3.43
C ASN A 18 16.06 56.88 2.27
N THR A 19 15.18 57.60 1.57
CA THR A 19 15.53 58.49 0.46
C THR A 19 15.91 59.91 0.89
N GLY A 20 15.89 60.20 2.19
CA GLY A 20 16.22 61.50 2.75
C GLY A 20 17.68 61.63 3.17
N ASP A 21 18.07 62.85 3.54
CA ASP A 21 19.42 63.20 4.00
C ASP A 21 19.60 63.07 5.53
N VAL A 22 18.53 62.70 6.25
CA VAL A 22 18.50 62.59 7.72
C VAL A 22 18.22 61.16 8.15
N THR A 23 18.79 60.73 9.27
CA THR A 23 18.46 59.44 9.88
C THR A 23 17.03 59.47 10.41
N VAL A 24 16.25 58.43 10.08
CA VAL A 24 14.86 58.28 10.50
C VAL A 24 14.68 56.98 11.27
N THR A 25 13.59 56.90 12.02
CA THR A 25 13.20 55.75 12.84
C THR A 25 11.71 55.50 12.63
N GLY A 26 11.32 54.24 12.51
CA GLY A 26 9.93 53.88 12.28
C GLY A 26 9.68 52.38 12.39
N THR A 27 8.45 51.98 12.12
CA THR A 27 7.98 50.60 12.15
C THR A 27 7.22 50.27 10.87
N PHE A 28 7.21 49.00 10.50
CA PHE A 28 6.26 48.48 9.52
C PHE A 28 4.97 48.09 10.23
N ILE A 29 3.87 48.70 9.83
CA ILE A 29 2.52 48.31 10.21
C ILE A 29 1.94 47.56 9.01
N TYR A 30 1.56 46.30 9.20
CA TYR A 30 1.03 45.50 8.10
C TYR A 30 -0.17 44.68 8.51
N THR A 31 -1.06 44.44 7.55
CA THR A 31 -2.26 43.64 7.74
C THR A 31 -2.23 42.46 6.78
N PHE A 32 -2.40 41.26 7.33
CA PHE A 32 -2.46 40.00 6.59
C PHE A 32 -3.65 39.18 7.11
N GLU A 33 -4.49 38.68 6.21
CA GLU A 33 -5.70 37.89 6.57
C GLU A 33 -6.58 38.54 7.65
N GLY A 34 -6.73 39.87 7.57
CA GLY A 34 -7.54 40.65 8.52
C GLY A 34 -6.91 40.91 9.90
N GLN A 35 -5.70 40.37 10.15
CA GLN A 35 -4.92 40.63 11.37
C GLN A 35 -3.86 41.68 11.11
N THR A 36 -3.70 42.62 12.05
CA THR A 36 -2.71 43.70 11.96
C THR A 36 -1.54 43.43 12.90
N PHE A 37 -0.34 43.61 12.39
CA PHE A 37 0.94 43.39 13.07
C PHE A 37 1.83 44.62 12.94
N GLU A 38 2.78 44.73 13.86
CA GLU A 38 3.77 45.81 13.88
C GLU A 38 5.18 45.23 14.07
N SER A 39 6.14 45.73 13.29
CA SER A 39 7.55 45.34 13.45
C SER A 39 8.20 46.03 14.65
N PRO A 40 9.36 45.56 15.11
CA PRO A 40 10.22 46.33 15.99
C PRO A 40 10.61 47.68 15.38
N LEU A 41 11.05 48.61 16.22
CA LEU A 41 11.50 49.94 15.81
C LEU A 41 12.84 49.86 15.05
N ILE A 42 12.84 50.34 13.81
CA ILE A 42 13.95 50.21 12.86
C ILE A 42 14.57 51.60 12.61
N PRO A 43 15.87 51.78 12.92
CA PRO A 43 16.63 52.97 12.54
C PRO A 43 17.19 52.85 11.11
N LEU A 44 16.97 53.88 10.29
CA LEU A 44 17.47 53.97 8.91
C LEU A 44 18.33 55.21 8.72
N ASN A 45 19.61 55.02 8.44
CA ASN A 45 20.50 56.12 8.04
C ASN A 45 20.16 56.63 6.64
N SER A 46 20.65 57.82 6.29
CA SER A 46 20.48 58.38 4.95
C SER A 46 20.98 57.40 3.87
N GLY A 47 20.13 57.11 2.89
CA GLY A 47 20.42 56.16 1.80
C GLY A 47 20.39 54.68 2.21
N GLN A 48 20.13 54.36 3.49
CA GLN A 48 20.10 52.97 3.96
C GLN A 48 18.81 52.28 3.52
N THR A 49 18.94 51.01 3.14
CA THR A 49 17.83 50.09 2.91
C THR A 49 17.83 49.00 3.97
N PHE A 50 16.65 48.65 4.47
CA PHE A 50 16.45 47.56 5.43
C PHE A 50 15.30 46.68 4.98
N THR A 51 15.47 45.37 5.12
CA THR A 51 14.44 44.38 4.82
C THR A 51 14.03 43.69 6.11
N TYR A 52 12.75 43.74 6.43
CA TYR A 52 12.12 43.00 7.51
C TYR A 52 11.45 41.76 6.94
N THR A 53 11.66 40.60 7.58
CA THR A 53 11.05 39.32 7.19
C THR A 53 10.16 38.79 8.29
N THR A 54 9.03 38.19 7.90
CA THR A 54 8.05 37.60 8.82
C THR A 54 7.32 36.45 8.14
N SER A 55 6.80 35.51 8.92
CA SER A 55 6.08 34.33 8.42
C SER A 55 4.70 34.24 9.06
N HIS A 56 3.67 34.03 8.25
CA HIS A 56 2.28 33.94 8.71
C HIS A 56 1.53 32.80 8.02
N ASN A 57 0.72 32.06 8.78
CA ASN A 57 -0.11 30.99 8.22
C ASN A 57 -1.29 31.57 7.44
N THR A 58 -1.57 30.97 6.28
CA THR A 58 -2.74 31.32 5.46
C THR A 58 -4.03 30.81 6.10
N ALA A 59 -5.15 31.48 5.79
CA ALA A 59 -6.46 30.95 6.13
C ALA A 59 -6.74 29.65 5.36
N LEU A 60 -7.73 28.88 5.81
CA LEU A 60 -8.14 27.67 5.13
C LEU A 60 -9.01 28.00 3.90
N GLY A 61 -9.06 27.09 2.94
CA GLY A 61 -9.85 27.22 1.72
C GLY A 61 -9.17 28.02 0.60
N GLN A 62 -9.70 27.90 -0.62
CA GLN A 62 -9.14 28.58 -1.78
C GLN A 62 -9.51 30.07 -1.77
N HIS A 63 -8.51 30.94 -1.69
CA HIS A 63 -8.69 32.39 -1.70
C HIS A 63 -7.42 33.10 -2.18
N THR A 64 -7.49 34.42 -2.31
CA THR A 64 -6.30 35.25 -2.56
C THR A 64 -5.95 35.98 -1.28
N ALA A 65 -4.84 35.58 -0.65
CA ALA A 65 -4.34 36.20 0.55
C ALA A 65 -3.59 37.48 0.20
N ASN A 66 -4.00 38.60 0.79
CA ASN A 66 -3.42 39.91 0.53
C ASN A 66 -2.70 40.42 1.77
N ILE A 67 -1.51 41.00 1.56
CA ILE A 67 -0.80 41.76 2.58
C ILE A 67 -0.81 43.23 2.21
N ASN A 68 -1.17 44.09 3.15
CA ASN A 68 -1.04 45.54 3.03
C ASN A 68 -0.02 46.01 4.05
N VAL A 69 1.03 46.68 3.60
CA VAL A 69 2.15 47.12 4.42
C VAL A 69 2.25 48.63 4.34
N GLN A 70 2.45 49.28 5.47
CA GLN A 70 2.73 50.70 5.57
C GLN A 70 3.92 50.91 6.50
N TRP A 71 4.87 51.73 6.06
CA TRP A 71 5.90 52.25 6.96
C TRP A 71 5.36 53.48 7.70
N SER A 72 5.55 53.50 9.02
CA SER A 72 5.15 54.62 9.89
C SER A 72 6.37 55.15 10.63
N ALA A 73 6.66 56.44 10.45
CA ALA A 73 7.70 57.12 11.22
C ALA A 73 7.33 57.19 12.71
N SER A 74 8.31 56.98 13.59
CA SER A 74 8.11 57.05 15.04
C SER A 74 7.92 58.49 15.51
N GLU A 75 7.42 58.67 16.74
CA GLU A 75 7.32 60.00 17.35
C GLU A 75 8.69 60.70 17.38
N GLY A 76 8.74 61.93 16.85
CA GLY A 76 9.99 62.70 16.71
C GLY A 76 10.84 62.36 15.47
N SER A 77 10.41 61.40 14.65
CA SER A 77 11.01 61.13 13.34
C SER A 77 10.23 61.81 12.21
N TYR A 78 10.79 61.79 11.01
CA TYR A 78 10.26 62.56 9.88
C TYR A 78 10.07 61.69 8.64
N ASP A 79 8.82 61.60 8.20
CA ASP A 79 8.45 61.18 6.85
C ASP A 79 7.67 62.33 6.20
N ARG A 80 8.18 62.80 5.05
CA ARG A 80 7.59 63.91 4.31
C ARG A 80 6.31 63.51 3.59
N GLU A 81 6.21 62.27 3.14
CA GLU A 81 5.15 61.80 2.24
C GLU A 81 4.70 60.39 2.65
N ALA A 82 3.86 60.29 3.68
CA ALA A 82 3.34 59.01 4.18
C ALA A 82 2.62 58.14 3.13
N THR A 83 2.21 58.69 1.99
CA THR A 83 1.53 57.97 0.90
C THR A 83 2.49 57.17 0.01
N ASN A 84 3.78 57.49 0.00
CA ASN A 84 4.78 56.75 -0.80
C ASN A 84 5.33 55.51 -0.06
N SER A 85 4.95 55.36 1.21
CA SER A 85 5.45 54.37 2.15
C SER A 85 4.46 53.22 2.34
N VAL A 86 3.70 52.88 1.29
CA VAL A 86 2.70 51.81 1.28
C VAL A 86 3.04 50.79 0.19
N ALA A 87 2.96 49.51 0.54
CA ALA A 87 3.17 48.39 -0.37
C ALA A 87 2.07 47.33 -0.20
N THR A 88 1.71 46.65 -1.27
CA THR A 88 0.73 45.57 -1.25
C THR A 88 1.29 44.33 -1.92
N GLY A 89 1.06 43.17 -1.33
CA GLY A 89 1.40 41.87 -1.91
C GLY A 89 0.18 40.96 -1.95
N SER A 90 0.20 39.97 -2.84
CA SER A 90 -0.86 38.97 -2.94
C SER A 90 -0.27 37.61 -3.25
N VAL A 91 -0.78 36.57 -2.62
CA VAL A 91 -0.43 35.17 -2.88
C VAL A 91 -1.72 34.38 -3.12
N MET A 92 -1.69 33.45 -4.08
CA MET A 92 -2.84 32.58 -4.35
C MET A 92 -2.78 31.39 -3.40
N VAL A 93 -3.81 31.23 -2.57
CA VAL A 93 -3.92 30.09 -1.66
C VAL A 93 -4.71 29.00 -2.37
N GLU A 94 -4.05 27.88 -2.66
CA GLU A 94 -4.64 26.70 -3.29
C GLU A 94 -5.12 25.74 -2.20
N ALA A 95 -6.37 25.32 -2.27
CA ALA A 95 -6.92 24.28 -1.39
C ALA A 95 -7.13 23.02 -2.22
N SER A 96 -6.05 22.32 -2.57
CA SER A 96 -6.16 20.98 -3.14
C SER A 96 -6.70 20.05 -2.07
N LEU A 97 -7.87 19.47 -2.35
CA LEU A 97 -8.50 18.51 -1.47
C LEU A 97 -7.67 17.23 -1.43
N GLN A 98 -7.25 16.81 -0.24
CA GLN A 98 -6.62 15.52 0.00
C GLN A 98 -7.43 14.74 1.01
N LEU A 99 -7.65 13.48 0.69
CA LEU A 99 -8.55 12.60 1.40
C LEU A 99 -7.87 11.28 1.75
N GLU A 100 -8.33 10.68 2.84
CA GLU A 100 -7.88 9.38 3.33
C GLU A 100 -9.10 8.51 3.67
N TRP A 101 -9.05 7.23 3.29
CA TRP A 101 -10.10 6.26 3.60
C TRP A 101 -9.98 5.82 5.06
N ASP A 102 -11.07 5.91 5.81
CA ASP A 102 -11.14 5.39 7.18
C ASP A 102 -11.57 3.91 7.13
N VAL A 103 -10.62 3.01 6.86
CA VAL A 103 -10.90 1.58 6.63
C VAL A 103 -11.58 0.87 7.80
N ASP A 104 -11.44 1.40 9.01
CA ASP A 104 -12.06 0.83 10.22
C ASP A 104 -13.56 1.20 10.33
N SER A 105 -14.03 2.16 9.54
CA SER A 105 -15.45 2.55 9.47
C SER A 105 -16.28 1.71 8.48
N GLU A 106 -15.66 0.71 7.83
CA GLU A 106 -16.33 -0.12 6.83
C GLU A 106 -17.47 -0.93 7.46
N VAL A 107 -18.68 -0.76 6.94
CA VAL A 107 -19.86 -1.57 7.31
C VAL A 107 -20.54 -2.08 6.04
N VAL A 108 -20.94 -3.34 6.03
CA VAL A 108 -21.72 -3.94 4.94
C VAL A 108 -23.09 -4.32 5.47
N THR A 109 -24.13 -3.84 4.79
CA THR A 109 -25.53 -4.10 5.11
C THR A 109 -26.23 -4.80 3.95
N ASP A 110 -27.27 -5.57 4.24
CA ASP A 110 -28.17 -6.14 3.24
C ASP A 110 -29.18 -5.11 2.72
N ASP A 111 -30.15 -5.56 1.92
CA ASP A 111 -31.21 -4.73 1.36
C ASP A 111 -32.23 -4.23 2.40
N GLU A 112 -32.30 -4.90 3.56
CA GLU A 112 -33.12 -4.53 4.71
C GLU A 112 -32.39 -3.57 5.68
N GLY A 113 -31.08 -3.34 5.47
CA GLY A 113 -30.24 -2.45 6.27
C GLY A 113 -29.63 -3.12 7.51
N GLU A 114 -29.72 -4.44 7.61
CA GLU A 114 -29.13 -5.24 8.69
C GLU A 114 -27.68 -5.64 8.35
N PRO A 115 -26.82 -5.90 9.34
CA PRO A 115 -25.43 -6.27 9.09
C PRO A 115 -25.34 -7.57 8.27
N ALA A 116 -24.63 -7.51 7.14
CA ALA A 116 -24.56 -8.62 6.21
C ALA A 116 -23.86 -9.84 6.81
N VAL A 117 -24.41 -11.03 6.54
CA VAL A 117 -23.82 -12.32 6.95
C VAL A 117 -22.96 -12.86 5.81
N PHE A 118 -21.71 -13.20 6.13
CA PHE A 118 -20.79 -13.80 5.16
C PHE A 118 -20.84 -15.34 5.18
N PRO A 119 -20.71 -16.01 4.03
CA PRO A 119 -20.57 -15.47 2.68
C PRO A 119 -21.90 -14.88 2.15
N LEU A 120 -21.81 -13.79 1.39
CA LEU A 120 -22.94 -13.07 0.81
C LEU A 120 -23.69 -13.96 -0.20
N GLU A 121 -24.99 -13.77 -0.36
CA GLU A 121 -25.81 -14.54 -1.30
C GLU A 121 -25.68 -13.98 -2.72
N SER A 122 -25.28 -14.83 -3.68
CA SER A 122 -25.13 -14.39 -5.07
C SER A 122 -26.47 -14.02 -5.70
N GLY A 123 -26.56 -12.80 -6.22
CA GLY A 123 -27.74 -12.24 -6.87
C GLY A 123 -28.49 -11.21 -6.03
N GLU A 124 -28.17 -11.12 -4.74
CA GLU A 124 -28.74 -10.14 -3.83
C GLU A 124 -27.93 -8.82 -3.82
N ASP A 125 -28.58 -7.72 -3.45
CA ASP A 125 -27.98 -6.39 -3.36
C ASP A 125 -27.51 -6.11 -1.92
N TYR A 126 -26.28 -5.60 -1.78
CA TYR A 126 -25.67 -5.24 -0.51
C TYR A 126 -25.15 -3.81 -0.57
N THR A 127 -25.20 -3.10 0.55
CA THR A 127 -24.67 -1.72 0.66
C THR A 127 -23.44 -1.70 1.53
N VAL A 128 -22.31 -1.28 0.97
CA VAL A 128 -21.09 -0.97 1.73
C VAL A 128 -21.06 0.53 2.03
N THR A 129 -20.85 0.87 3.30
CA THR A 129 -20.60 2.24 3.77
C THR A 129 -19.16 2.34 4.27
N LEU A 130 -18.48 3.42 3.92
CA LEU A 130 -17.09 3.69 4.29
C LEU A 130 -16.88 5.20 4.43
N ASP A 131 -16.31 5.63 5.55
CA ASP A 131 -16.00 7.04 5.75
C ASP A 131 -14.72 7.46 5.02
N VAL A 132 -14.76 8.69 4.52
CA VAL A 132 -13.60 9.40 4.00
C VAL A 132 -13.31 10.62 4.88
N LYS A 133 -12.04 10.81 5.22
CA LYS A 133 -11.57 11.92 6.05
C LYS A 133 -10.74 12.90 5.23
N SER A 134 -11.01 14.20 5.38
CA SER A 134 -10.14 15.25 4.85
C SER A 134 -8.84 15.35 5.64
N THR A 135 -7.72 15.12 4.97
CA THR A 135 -6.38 15.36 5.53
C THR A 135 -5.93 16.79 5.27
N ARG A 136 -6.26 17.35 4.09
CA ARG A 136 -5.97 18.74 3.72
C ARG A 136 -7.03 19.30 2.76
N GLY A 137 -7.26 20.60 2.84
CA GLY A 137 -8.13 21.32 1.90
C GLY A 137 -9.63 21.07 2.12
N THR A 138 -10.42 21.71 1.26
CA THR A 138 -11.89 21.70 1.24
C THR A 138 -12.34 21.64 -0.20
N GLY A 139 -13.47 20.99 -0.49
CA GLY A 139 -13.98 20.91 -1.84
C GLY A 139 -14.94 19.75 -2.06
N GLU A 140 -15.30 19.57 -3.33
CA GLU A 140 -16.18 18.49 -3.77
C GLU A 140 -15.33 17.35 -4.37
N ALA A 141 -15.64 16.13 -3.98
CA ALA A 141 -15.07 14.91 -4.54
C ALA A 141 -16.18 14.01 -5.07
N THR A 142 -15.93 13.36 -6.19
CA THR A 142 -16.89 12.43 -6.78
C THR A 142 -16.25 11.04 -6.84
N PHE A 143 -16.97 10.03 -6.34
CA PHE A 143 -16.55 8.65 -6.29
C PHE A 143 -17.44 7.81 -7.20
N THR A 144 -16.83 7.01 -8.07
CA THR A 144 -17.56 6.07 -8.92
C THR A 144 -17.43 4.68 -8.31
N CYS A 145 -18.56 4.12 -7.89
CA CYS A 145 -18.63 2.75 -7.41
C CYS A 145 -18.84 1.77 -8.57
N LYS A 146 -17.89 0.84 -8.74
CA LYS A 146 -17.92 -0.12 -9.85
C LYS A 146 -17.16 -1.41 -9.52
N ASN A 147 -17.32 -2.37 -10.41
CA ASN A 147 -16.44 -3.53 -10.57
C ASN A 147 -15.91 -3.53 -12.03
N SER A 148 -15.09 -4.51 -12.36
CA SER A 148 -14.59 -4.81 -13.71
C SER A 148 -15.68 -4.90 -14.79
N GLN A 149 -16.94 -5.21 -14.44
CA GLN A 149 -18.02 -5.45 -15.39
C GLN A 149 -19.14 -4.39 -15.36
N THR A 150 -19.46 -3.87 -14.18
CA THR A 150 -20.64 -3.02 -13.96
C THR A 150 -20.28 -1.80 -13.12
N THR A 151 -20.85 -0.65 -13.46
CA THR A 151 -20.83 0.56 -12.63
C THR A 151 -22.17 0.69 -11.96
N TRP A 152 -22.20 0.77 -10.63
CA TRP A 152 -23.43 0.77 -9.85
C TRP A 152 -23.90 2.19 -9.53
N ALA A 153 -22.99 3.04 -9.05
CA ALA A 153 -23.33 4.38 -8.60
C ALA A 153 -22.19 5.39 -8.80
N THR A 154 -22.56 6.66 -8.80
CA THR A 154 -21.64 7.79 -8.64
C THR A 154 -22.10 8.57 -7.41
N ILE A 155 -21.17 8.82 -6.49
CA ILE A 155 -21.40 9.43 -5.19
C ILE A 155 -20.65 10.76 -5.15
N ASP A 156 -21.37 11.84 -4.91
CA ASP A 156 -20.78 13.17 -4.77
C ASP A 156 -20.70 13.54 -3.29
N VAL A 157 -19.51 13.95 -2.85
CA VAL A 157 -19.19 14.28 -1.46
C VAL A 157 -18.70 15.72 -1.42
N ASN A 158 -19.22 16.51 -0.48
CA ASN A 158 -18.76 17.87 -0.23
C ASN A 158 -18.13 17.98 1.15
N ILE A 159 -16.93 18.55 1.21
CA ILE A 159 -16.14 18.71 2.44
C ILE A 159 -16.01 20.19 2.73
N GLU A 160 -16.75 20.62 3.75
CA GLU A 160 -16.84 22.03 4.13
C GLU A 160 -15.61 22.48 4.92
N ASN A 161 -15.09 21.63 5.82
CA ASN A 161 -13.91 21.94 6.63
C ASN A 161 -12.84 20.84 6.55
N PRO A 162 -11.55 21.21 6.64
CA PRO A 162 -10.48 20.23 6.72
C PRO A 162 -10.58 19.45 8.04
N GLY A 163 -10.39 18.14 7.97
CA GLY A 163 -10.59 17.22 9.10
C GLY A 163 -12.02 16.66 9.21
N ASP A 164 -12.97 17.15 8.42
CA ASP A 164 -14.32 16.57 8.38
C ASP A 164 -14.28 15.13 7.87
N ARG A 165 -15.20 14.31 8.39
CA ARG A 165 -15.49 12.96 7.93
C ARG A 165 -16.83 12.94 7.23
N VAL A 166 -16.87 12.28 6.08
CA VAL A 166 -18.11 12.09 5.31
C VAL A 166 -18.24 10.63 4.93
N GLU A 167 -19.46 10.10 5.04
CA GLU A 167 -19.78 8.73 4.68
C GLU A 167 -19.94 8.58 3.16
N VAL A 168 -19.32 7.54 2.60
CA VAL A 168 -19.49 7.11 1.20
C VAL A 168 -20.22 5.77 1.19
N SER A 169 -21.42 5.75 0.63
CA SER A 169 -22.23 4.53 0.52
C SER A 169 -22.32 4.03 -0.92
N CYS A 170 -22.16 2.73 -1.12
CA CYS A 170 -22.34 2.08 -2.41
C CYS A 170 -23.15 0.79 -2.28
N THR A 171 -24.27 0.73 -3.00
CA THR A 171 -25.03 -0.49 -3.20
C THR A 171 -24.51 -1.27 -4.41
N PHE A 172 -24.16 -2.55 -4.20
CA PHE A 172 -23.65 -3.45 -5.22
C PHE A 172 -24.37 -4.79 -5.19
N THR A 173 -24.54 -5.41 -6.37
CA THR A 173 -25.10 -6.76 -6.47
C THR A 173 -24.00 -7.80 -6.31
N ALA A 174 -24.15 -8.72 -5.35
CA ALA A 174 -23.24 -9.82 -5.13
C ALA A 174 -23.23 -10.78 -6.34
N SER A 175 -22.05 -11.10 -6.87
CA SER A 175 -21.92 -11.98 -8.03
C SER A 175 -20.63 -12.81 -8.01
N GLY A 176 -20.73 -14.03 -8.56
CA GLY A 176 -19.59 -14.94 -8.71
C GLY A 176 -19.22 -15.66 -7.41
N LYS A 177 -17.94 -16.03 -7.28
CA LYS A 177 -17.38 -16.61 -6.03
C LYS A 177 -16.86 -15.54 -5.06
N MET A 178 -16.47 -14.39 -5.62
CA MET A 178 -16.00 -13.22 -4.89
C MET A 178 -16.59 -11.98 -5.56
N SER A 179 -17.26 -11.13 -4.79
CA SER A 179 -17.73 -9.83 -5.26
C SER A 179 -16.67 -8.78 -5.00
N ILE A 180 -16.22 -8.09 -6.04
CA ILE A 180 -15.21 -7.03 -5.93
C ILE A 180 -15.92 -5.69 -6.03
N VAL A 181 -15.69 -4.81 -5.06
CA VAL A 181 -16.20 -3.43 -5.06
C VAL A 181 -15.02 -2.48 -5.13
N GLN A 182 -15.07 -1.52 -6.06
CA GLN A 182 -14.08 -0.46 -6.22
C GLN A 182 -14.76 0.91 -6.12
N LEU A 183 -14.22 1.78 -5.27
CA LEU A 183 -14.57 3.20 -5.19
C LEU A 183 -13.45 4.00 -5.86
N VAL A 184 -13.70 4.44 -7.10
CA VAL A 184 -12.71 5.17 -7.90
C VAL A 184 -13.01 6.67 -7.84
N PRO A 185 -12.10 7.50 -7.31
CA PRO A 185 -12.29 8.95 -7.31
C PRO A 185 -12.17 9.54 -8.71
N SER A 186 -12.81 10.67 -8.96
CA SER A 186 -12.66 11.44 -10.21
C SER A 186 -11.24 11.97 -10.42
N ASP A 187 -10.53 12.25 -9.34
CA ASP A 187 -9.14 12.65 -9.35
C ASP A 187 -8.32 11.76 -8.42
N ALA A 188 -7.39 11.01 -9.00
CA ALA A 188 -6.50 10.11 -8.29
C ALA A 188 -5.45 10.85 -7.44
N MET A 189 -5.29 12.17 -7.63
CA MET A 189 -4.42 12.99 -6.79
C MET A 189 -5.04 13.34 -5.43
N MET A 190 -6.38 13.27 -5.31
CA MET A 190 -7.08 13.55 -4.05
C MET A 190 -7.02 12.36 -3.09
N ILE A 191 -7.20 11.15 -3.61
CA ILE A 191 -7.20 9.88 -2.85
C ILE A 191 -6.97 8.71 -3.80
N GLN A 192 -6.46 7.60 -3.26
CA GLN A 192 -6.31 6.37 -4.03
C GLN A 192 -7.65 5.64 -4.19
N THR A 193 -7.74 4.78 -5.20
CA THR A 193 -8.91 3.91 -5.37
C THR A 193 -9.00 2.92 -4.22
N TYR A 194 -10.14 2.87 -3.54
CA TYR A 194 -10.42 1.83 -2.56
C TYR A 194 -10.97 0.59 -3.29
N GLN A 195 -10.47 -0.59 -2.92
CA GLN A 195 -10.92 -1.86 -3.48
C GLN A 195 -11.03 -2.92 -2.38
N ARG A 196 -12.17 -3.63 -2.37
CA ARG A 196 -12.42 -4.74 -1.44
C ARG A 196 -13.05 -5.92 -2.17
N SER A 197 -12.82 -7.12 -1.65
CA SER A 197 -13.43 -8.36 -2.15
C SER A 197 -14.19 -9.07 -1.04
N TYR A 198 -15.44 -9.41 -1.30
CA TYR A 198 -16.33 -10.12 -0.37
C TYR A 198 -16.60 -11.54 -0.87
N SER A 199 -16.65 -12.52 0.04
CA SER A 199 -16.98 -13.90 -0.29
C SER A 199 -18.47 -14.04 -0.62
N THR A 200 -18.79 -14.76 -1.70
CA THR A 200 -20.18 -15.02 -2.11
C THR A 200 -20.47 -16.52 -2.25
N ALA A 201 -21.58 -16.97 -1.67
CA ALA A 201 -22.14 -18.28 -1.90
C ALA A 201 -22.95 -18.28 -3.21
N MET A 202 -22.63 -19.21 -4.11
CA MET A 202 -23.46 -19.49 -5.28
C MET A 202 -24.68 -20.31 -4.84
N LEU A 203 -25.88 -19.88 -5.22
CA LEU A 203 -27.05 -20.74 -5.16
C LEU A 203 -26.85 -21.89 -6.16
N ASP A 204 -26.66 -23.11 -5.65
CA ASP A 204 -26.65 -24.31 -6.49
C ASP A 204 -28.05 -24.47 -7.09
N GLY A 205 -28.15 -24.36 -8.42
CA GLY A 205 -29.40 -24.41 -9.16
C GLY A 205 -30.05 -25.81 -9.05
N GLY A 206 -30.74 -26.06 -7.95
CA GLY A 206 -31.33 -27.35 -7.59
C GLY A 206 -32.85 -27.36 -7.65
N ASP A 207 -33.48 -26.66 -8.60
CA ASP A 207 -34.93 -26.72 -8.77
C ASP A 207 -35.32 -27.78 -9.82
N ALA A 208 -35.11 -29.05 -9.47
CA ALA A 208 -35.64 -30.19 -10.20
C ALA A 208 -37.00 -30.57 -9.59
N SER A 209 -38.06 -30.05 -10.20
CA SER A 209 -39.46 -30.27 -9.87
C SER A 209 -39.77 -31.74 -9.53
N GLY A 210 -40.31 -31.95 -8.32
CA GLY A 210 -40.86 -33.23 -7.89
C GLY A 210 -42.04 -33.66 -8.76
N GLY A 211 -41.86 -34.77 -9.49
CA GLY A 211 -42.92 -35.51 -10.14
C GLY A 211 -43.03 -36.90 -9.53
N ASN A 212 -44.09 -37.15 -8.77
CA ASN A 212 -44.47 -38.47 -8.27
C ASN A 212 -44.53 -39.47 -9.45
N SER A 213 -43.64 -40.47 -9.46
CA SER A 213 -43.77 -41.64 -10.31
C SER A 213 -43.40 -42.91 -9.53
N ASP A 214 -44.23 -43.92 -9.67
CA ASP A 214 -44.26 -45.14 -8.87
C ASP A 214 -42.88 -45.83 -8.76
N GLY A 215 -42.44 -46.03 -7.51
CA GLY A 215 -41.07 -46.37 -7.09
C GLY A 215 -40.57 -47.78 -7.42
N THR A 216 -40.98 -48.39 -8.53
CA THR A 216 -40.44 -49.69 -8.99
C THR A 216 -39.88 -49.67 -10.41
N GLY A 217 -40.31 -48.74 -11.28
CA GLY A 217 -39.72 -48.56 -12.61
C GLY A 217 -38.43 -47.72 -12.60
N THR A 218 -38.37 -46.72 -11.72
CA THR A 218 -37.25 -45.76 -11.62
C THR A 218 -36.01 -46.38 -10.96
N ALA A 219 -36.16 -47.30 -10.02
CA ALA A 219 -35.04 -47.97 -9.36
C ALA A 219 -34.20 -48.85 -10.32
N ILE A 220 -34.85 -49.49 -11.30
CA ILE A 220 -34.16 -50.34 -12.30
C ILE A 220 -33.42 -49.47 -13.32
N LEU A 221 -34.01 -48.34 -13.73
CA LEU A 221 -33.34 -47.39 -14.61
C LEU A 221 -32.19 -46.66 -13.92
N MET A 222 -32.32 -46.35 -12.62
CA MET A 222 -31.23 -45.81 -11.81
C MET A 222 -30.09 -46.83 -11.64
N LEU A 223 -30.39 -48.12 -11.45
CA LEU A 223 -29.36 -49.16 -11.36
C LEU A 223 -28.61 -49.34 -12.69
N LEU A 224 -29.33 -49.38 -13.81
CA LEU A 224 -28.72 -49.49 -15.13
C LEU A 224 -27.95 -48.22 -15.51
N GLY A 225 -28.45 -47.04 -15.13
CA GLY A 225 -27.75 -45.76 -15.27
C GLY A 225 -26.49 -45.70 -14.42
N ALA A 226 -26.55 -46.16 -13.17
CA ALA A 226 -25.40 -46.24 -12.28
C ALA A 226 -24.34 -47.22 -12.83
N LEU A 227 -24.75 -48.38 -13.36
CA LEU A 227 -23.82 -49.33 -13.99
C LEU A 227 -23.20 -48.78 -15.27
N ALA A 228 -23.96 -48.00 -16.05
CA ALA A 228 -23.42 -47.31 -17.23
C ALA A 228 -22.42 -46.21 -16.82
N LEU A 229 -22.72 -45.44 -15.78
CA LEU A 229 -21.80 -44.43 -15.24
C LEU A 229 -20.55 -45.05 -14.63
N ILE A 230 -20.67 -46.17 -13.90
CA ILE A 230 -19.52 -46.95 -13.42
C ILE A 230 -18.69 -47.47 -14.61
N GLY A 231 -19.34 -47.93 -15.68
CA GLY A 231 -18.67 -48.32 -16.91
C GLY A 231 -17.90 -47.18 -17.57
N VAL A 232 -18.50 -45.98 -17.62
CA VAL A 232 -17.84 -44.76 -18.11
C VAL A 232 -16.69 -44.34 -17.19
N LEU A 233 -16.84 -44.47 -15.87
CA LEU A 233 -15.81 -44.12 -14.89
C LEU A 233 -14.63 -45.11 -14.95
N VAL A 234 -14.89 -46.41 -15.11
CA VAL A 234 -13.84 -47.42 -15.33
C VAL A 234 -13.15 -47.20 -16.68
N ALA A 235 -13.89 -46.83 -17.72
CA ALA A 235 -13.30 -46.47 -19.01
C ALA A 235 -12.49 -45.18 -18.92
N ALA A 236 -12.95 -44.19 -18.14
CA ALA A 236 -12.23 -42.95 -17.87
C ALA A 236 -10.95 -43.23 -17.08
N VAL A 237 -10.99 -44.02 -16.01
CA VAL A 237 -9.80 -44.42 -15.23
C VAL A 237 -8.80 -45.23 -16.06
N LEU A 238 -9.26 -46.03 -17.03
CA LEU A 238 -8.37 -46.72 -17.98
C LEU A 238 -7.78 -45.76 -19.03
N LEU A 239 -8.51 -44.73 -19.43
CA LEU A 239 -8.08 -43.71 -20.40
C LEU A 239 -7.24 -42.59 -19.77
N THR A 240 -7.44 -42.26 -18.50
CA THR A 240 -6.64 -41.34 -17.69
C THR A 240 -5.54 -42.07 -16.92
N ARG A 241 -5.25 -43.32 -17.27
CA ARG A 241 -4.03 -44.01 -16.83
C ARG A 241 -2.84 -43.64 -17.72
N GLU A 242 -2.77 -42.37 -18.09
CA GLU A 242 -1.51 -41.68 -18.32
C GLU A 242 -1.17 -40.98 -17.01
N ARG A 243 0.10 -41.01 -16.61
CA ARG A 243 0.51 -40.34 -15.39
C ARG A 243 0.40 -38.83 -15.63
N ASP A 244 -0.65 -38.22 -15.09
CA ASP A 244 -0.75 -36.77 -14.99
C ASP A 244 0.27 -36.31 -13.95
N GLU A 245 1.48 -36.01 -14.42
CA GLU A 245 2.55 -35.35 -13.70
C GLU A 245 2.50 -33.84 -14.04
N GLU A 246 1.33 -33.23 -13.86
CA GLU A 246 1.15 -31.78 -13.92
C GLU A 246 0.36 -31.35 -12.68
N VAL A 247 1.01 -31.46 -11.52
CA VAL A 247 0.61 -30.64 -10.38
C VAL A 247 1.20 -29.26 -10.65
N GLU A 248 0.38 -28.34 -11.16
CA GLU A 248 0.66 -26.90 -11.13
C GLU A 248 0.89 -26.49 -9.67
N ARG A 249 2.14 -26.58 -9.21
CA ARG A 249 2.58 -26.08 -7.90
C ARG A 249 3.06 -24.65 -8.07
N ASP A 250 2.12 -23.72 -8.11
CA ASP A 250 2.33 -22.28 -7.94
C ASP A 250 2.73 -21.98 -6.48
N ILE A 251 3.90 -22.41 -6.00
CA ILE A 251 4.25 -22.19 -4.59
C ILE A 251 5.76 -22.08 -4.33
N PHE A 252 6.44 -21.17 -5.01
CA PHE A 252 7.70 -20.66 -4.47
C PHE A 252 7.61 -19.14 -4.38
N ASN A 253 7.19 -18.65 -3.21
CA ASN A 253 7.34 -17.23 -2.83
C ASN A 253 8.81 -16.83 -2.71
N TYR A 254 9.71 -17.82 -2.65
CA TYR A 254 11.15 -17.64 -2.49
C TYR A 254 11.92 -18.54 -3.46
N CYS A 255 13.01 -18.04 -4.00
CA CYS A 255 13.89 -18.77 -4.89
C CYS A 255 14.66 -19.84 -4.11
N PRO A 256 14.52 -21.13 -4.45
CA PRO A 256 15.09 -22.21 -3.65
C PRO A 256 16.63 -22.23 -3.67
N ALA A 257 17.28 -21.49 -4.57
CA ALA A 257 18.74 -21.41 -4.65
C ALA A 257 19.35 -20.24 -3.85
N CYS A 258 18.58 -19.22 -3.49
CA CYS A 258 19.11 -18.01 -2.84
C CYS A 258 18.16 -17.36 -1.81
N ASP A 259 17.00 -17.96 -1.58
CA ASP A 259 15.90 -17.48 -0.75
C ASP A 259 15.40 -16.05 -1.07
N GLY A 260 15.70 -15.53 -2.26
CA GLY A 260 15.17 -14.25 -2.72
C GLY A 260 13.69 -14.34 -3.08
N GLU A 261 12.90 -13.32 -2.74
CA GLU A 261 11.46 -13.27 -3.00
C GLU A 261 11.16 -13.36 -4.51
N LEU A 262 10.10 -14.09 -4.87
CA LEU A 262 9.64 -14.27 -6.24
C LEU A 262 8.17 -13.85 -6.36
N GLU A 263 7.86 -13.04 -7.37
CA GLU A 263 6.50 -12.49 -7.59
C GLU A 263 5.53 -13.47 -8.29
N GLY A 264 5.97 -14.72 -8.54
CA GLY A 264 5.09 -15.84 -8.84
C GLY A 264 5.23 -16.48 -10.23
N ASP A 265 5.56 -15.72 -11.29
CA ASP A 265 5.60 -16.25 -12.67
C ASP A 265 7.00 -16.21 -13.32
N GLU A 266 8.02 -15.75 -12.58
CA GLU A 266 9.36 -15.61 -13.12
C GLU A 266 9.97 -16.97 -13.50
N ASN A 267 10.46 -17.06 -14.74
CA ASN A 267 11.15 -18.24 -15.28
C ASN A 267 12.62 -18.31 -14.84
N ARG A 268 13.16 -17.17 -14.38
CA ARG A 268 14.53 -17.01 -13.92
C ARG A 268 14.53 -16.09 -12.71
N CYS A 269 15.22 -16.48 -11.65
CA CYS A 269 15.26 -15.67 -10.44
C CYS A 269 16.02 -14.34 -10.69
N PRO A 270 15.48 -13.18 -10.29
CA PRO A 270 16.11 -11.87 -10.44
C PRO A 270 17.33 -11.70 -9.52
N HIS A 271 17.36 -12.39 -8.39
CA HIS A 271 18.44 -12.27 -7.41
C HIS A 271 19.71 -13.07 -7.78
N CYS A 272 19.56 -14.29 -8.31
CA CYS A 272 20.71 -15.18 -8.59
C CYS A 272 20.76 -15.72 -10.01
N SER A 273 19.83 -15.32 -10.88
CA SER A 273 19.74 -15.75 -12.29
C SER A 273 19.55 -17.26 -12.48
N PHE A 274 19.05 -17.95 -11.45
CA PHE A 274 18.79 -19.39 -11.47
C PHE A 274 17.57 -19.73 -12.32
N ASN A 275 17.64 -20.83 -13.08
CA ASN A 275 16.59 -21.24 -14.02
C ASN A 275 15.44 -21.97 -13.32
N LEU A 276 14.48 -21.21 -12.79
CA LEU A 276 13.30 -21.72 -12.10
C LEU A 276 12.45 -22.63 -12.99
N ARG A 277 12.35 -22.33 -14.30
CA ARG A 277 11.60 -23.17 -15.25
C ARG A 277 12.16 -24.59 -15.37
N LYS A 278 13.48 -24.78 -15.32
CA LYS A 278 14.10 -26.11 -15.39
C LYS A 278 13.95 -26.85 -14.05
N ALA A 279 14.08 -26.13 -12.94
CA ALA A 279 13.87 -26.67 -11.60
C ALA A 279 12.42 -27.13 -11.36
N ARG A 280 11.43 -26.47 -11.99
CA ARG A 280 10.01 -26.88 -11.96
C ARG A 280 9.67 -28.08 -12.84
N ALA A 281 10.59 -28.54 -13.70
CA ALA A 281 10.32 -29.57 -14.70
C ALA A 281 11.02 -30.91 -14.44
N GLN A 282 11.97 -30.98 -13.51
CA GLN A 282 12.78 -32.18 -13.24
C GLN A 282 12.98 -32.36 -11.73
N PHE A 283 12.42 -33.44 -11.19
CA PHE A 283 12.48 -33.80 -9.77
C PHE A 283 12.90 -35.26 -9.58
N HIS A 284 13.60 -35.53 -8.48
CA HIS A 284 13.90 -36.86 -7.96
C HIS A 284 13.40 -37.00 -6.52
N GLU A 285 13.26 -38.23 -6.06
CA GLU A 285 12.95 -38.51 -4.66
C GLU A 285 14.23 -38.47 -3.83
N CYS A 286 14.23 -37.68 -2.75
CA CYS A 286 15.34 -37.61 -1.82
C CYS A 286 15.57 -38.99 -1.18
N ALA A 287 16.79 -39.52 -1.26
CA ALA A 287 17.10 -40.87 -0.77
C ALA A 287 16.87 -41.07 0.74
N GLU A 288 16.89 -39.99 1.52
CA GLU A 288 16.78 -40.02 2.99
C GLU A 288 15.37 -39.75 3.52
N CYS A 289 14.63 -38.77 2.97
CA CYS A 289 13.27 -38.44 3.42
C CYS A 289 12.15 -38.91 2.47
N GLY A 290 12.43 -39.21 1.21
CA GLY A 290 11.43 -39.63 0.21
C GLY A 290 10.66 -38.48 -0.45
N GLU A 291 10.94 -37.24 -0.09
CA GLU A 291 10.27 -36.07 -0.66
C GLU A 291 10.83 -35.70 -2.03
N SER A 292 9.98 -35.11 -2.88
CA SER A 292 10.36 -34.67 -4.23
C SER A 292 11.22 -33.40 -4.18
N VAL A 293 12.45 -33.50 -4.69
CA VAL A 293 13.46 -32.44 -4.72
C VAL A 293 13.88 -32.16 -6.17
N PRO A 294 14.10 -30.90 -6.57
CA PRO A 294 14.57 -30.58 -7.92
C PRO A 294 15.97 -31.16 -8.23
N ASP A 295 16.17 -31.67 -9.45
CA ASP A 295 17.44 -32.29 -9.89
C ASP A 295 18.65 -31.34 -9.93
N LEU A 296 18.40 -30.02 -9.85
CA LEU A 296 19.45 -29.00 -9.83
C LEU A 296 19.95 -28.65 -8.42
N MET A 297 19.38 -29.24 -7.37
CA MET A 297 19.73 -28.93 -5.98
C MET A 297 20.64 -29.98 -5.37
N GLU A 298 21.80 -29.55 -4.91
CA GLU A 298 22.79 -30.39 -4.22
C GLU A 298 22.36 -30.73 -2.77
N ASN A 299 21.37 -30.03 -2.22
CA ASN A 299 20.87 -30.23 -0.85
C ASN A 299 19.34 -30.32 -0.86
N CYS A 300 18.78 -31.23 -0.06
CA CYS A 300 17.34 -31.37 0.10
C CYS A 300 16.76 -30.20 0.95
N PRO A 301 15.78 -29.44 0.44
CA PRO A 301 15.15 -28.35 1.20
C PRO A 301 14.36 -28.80 2.45
N TYR A 302 13.95 -30.08 2.50
CA TYR A 302 13.10 -30.60 3.57
C TYR A 302 13.90 -31.23 4.72
N CYS A 303 15.02 -31.93 4.43
CA CYS A 303 15.84 -32.59 5.44
C CYS A 303 17.30 -32.11 5.51
N GLY A 304 17.74 -31.25 4.59
CA GLY A 304 19.10 -30.67 4.56
C GLY A 304 20.20 -31.62 4.08
N SER A 305 19.87 -32.87 3.75
CA SER A 305 20.86 -33.87 3.29
C SER A 305 21.46 -33.50 1.93
N GLU A 306 22.76 -33.72 1.75
CA GLU A 306 23.43 -33.62 0.44
C GLU A 306 22.94 -34.74 -0.50
N GLN A 307 22.63 -34.39 -1.75
CA GLN A 307 22.16 -35.28 -2.81
C GLN A 307 23.14 -35.27 -3.99
N ASP A 308 23.39 -36.44 -4.59
CA ASP A 308 24.32 -36.57 -5.72
C ASP A 308 23.60 -36.27 -7.06
N VAL A 309 23.60 -34.99 -7.43
CA VAL A 309 23.00 -34.48 -8.66
C VAL A 309 23.70 -34.96 -9.94
N SER A 310 24.93 -35.50 -9.84
CA SER A 310 25.72 -35.89 -11.01
C SER A 310 25.15 -37.09 -11.77
N SER A 311 24.40 -37.94 -11.06
CA SER A 311 23.79 -39.15 -11.60
C SER A 311 22.58 -38.89 -12.51
N PHE A 312 21.95 -37.72 -12.39
CA PHE A 312 20.75 -37.35 -13.14
C PHE A 312 21.05 -36.66 -14.48
N PHE A 313 22.31 -36.29 -14.75
CA PHE A 313 22.73 -35.73 -16.03
C PHE A 313 23.42 -36.79 -16.90
N GLU A 314 22.88 -37.06 -18.09
CA GLU A 314 23.58 -37.88 -19.08
C GLU A 314 24.91 -37.21 -19.46
N GLN A 315 26.02 -37.79 -19.01
CA GLN A 315 27.35 -37.36 -19.38
C GLN A 315 27.51 -37.57 -20.88
N ARG A 316 27.48 -36.48 -21.66
CA ARG A 316 27.70 -36.53 -23.11
C ARG A 316 29.03 -37.23 -23.37
N GLU A 317 29.00 -38.39 -24.04
CA GLU A 317 30.20 -39.04 -24.50
C GLU A 317 30.96 -38.07 -25.40
N ARG A 318 32.17 -37.71 -24.96
CA ARG A 318 33.10 -36.92 -25.75
C ARG A 318 33.34 -37.70 -27.04
N ARG A 319 32.73 -37.26 -28.14
CA ARG A 319 33.08 -37.76 -29.48
C ARG A 319 34.57 -37.55 -29.66
N VAL A 320 35.33 -38.64 -29.56
CA VAL A 320 36.73 -38.67 -29.94
C VAL A 320 36.74 -38.40 -31.43
N ARG A 321 37.20 -37.20 -31.79
CA ARG A 321 37.40 -36.80 -33.18
C ARG A 321 38.49 -37.72 -33.74
N GLU A 322 38.10 -38.69 -34.56
CA GLU A 322 39.06 -39.44 -35.37
C GLU A 322 39.87 -38.42 -36.18
N THR A 323 41.18 -38.45 -35.96
CA THR A 323 42.16 -37.61 -36.66
C THR A 323 42.10 -37.91 -38.16
N PRO A 324 41.68 -36.96 -39.02
CA PRO A 324 41.83 -37.12 -40.45
C PRO A 324 43.26 -36.72 -40.85
N VAL A 325 43.82 -37.55 -41.73
CA VAL A 325 45.12 -37.46 -42.39
C VAL A 325 45.43 -36.04 -42.92
N GLU A 326 46.71 -35.66 -42.80
CA GLU A 326 47.35 -34.44 -43.31
C GLU A 326 46.71 -33.92 -44.61
N LYS A 327 46.18 -32.70 -44.55
CA LYS A 327 45.93 -31.86 -45.72
C LYS A 327 46.76 -30.59 -45.59
N GLU A 328 47.45 -30.26 -46.67
CA GLU A 328 48.43 -29.18 -46.80
C GLU A 328 47.92 -27.84 -46.28
N LEU A 329 48.80 -27.13 -45.55
CA LEU A 329 48.61 -25.78 -45.07
C LEU A 329 48.52 -24.81 -46.26
N ILE A 330 47.34 -24.26 -46.52
CA ILE A 330 47.18 -23.04 -47.30
C ILE A 330 47.25 -21.89 -46.29
N SER A 331 48.30 -21.07 -46.41
CA SER A 331 48.47 -19.83 -45.64
C SER A 331 47.41 -18.80 -46.05
N LEU A 332 46.53 -18.43 -45.11
CA LEU A 332 45.73 -17.21 -45.18
C LEU A 332 46.66 -15.99 -45.02
N PRO A 333 46.43 -14.89 -45.75
CA PRO A 333 47.19 -13.65 -45.55
C PRO A 333 46.89 -13.04 -44.17
N GLU A 334 47.87 -12.31 -43.63
CA GLU A 334 47.76 -11.57 -42.37
C GLU A 334 46.66 -10.50 -42.49
N ASP A 335 45.59 -10.63 -41.68
CA ASP A 335 44.61 -9.56 -41.49
C ASP A 335 45.25 -8.51 -40.56
N ASP A 336 45.28 -7.25 -41.02
CA ASP A 336 45.80 -6.09 -40.30
C ASP A 336 44.93 -5.83 -39.07
N GLU A 337 45.52 -5.87 -37.86
CA GLU A 337 44.84 -5.66 -36.58
C GLU A 337 44.45 -4.17 -36.33
N ASP A 338 44.64 -3.29 -37.33
CA ASP A 338 44.38 -1.85 -37.28
C ASP A 338 43.15 -1.40 -38.12
N GLU A 339 42.32 -2.31 -38.65
CA GLU A 339 41.10 -1.93 -39.38
C GLU A 339 40.00 -1.46 -38.42
N ILE A 340 39.91 -0.14 -38.22
CA ILE A 340 38.79 0.52 -37.57
C ILE A 340 37.54 0.35 -38.45
N VAL A 341 36.63 -0.53 -38.04
CA VAL A 341 35.29 -0.64 -38.62
C VAL A 341 34.48 0.59 -38.19
N SER A 342 34.45 1.62 -39.03
CA SER A 342 33.51 2.74 -38.85
C SER A 342 32.11 2.32 -39.29
N GLY A 343 31.17 2.27 -38.34
CA GLY A 343 29.74 2.24 -38.63
C GLY A 343 29.36 3.53 -39.37
N SER A 344 28.71 3.40 -40.52
CA SER A 344 28.44 4.50 -41.44
C SER A 344 27.26 5.41 -41.05
N GLU A 345 27.00 5.58 -39.76
CA GLU A 345 26.08 6.59 -39.26
C GLU A 345 26.89 7.52 -38.35
N ASP A 346 27.25 8.69 -38.88
CA ASP A 346 27.90 9.74 -38.11
C ASP A 346 26.95 10.13 -36.96
N PHE A 347 27.30 9.72 -35.75
CA PHE A 347 26.58 10.07 -34.52
C PHE A 347 26.37 11.58 -34.42
N ALA A 348 27.30 12.37 -34.97
CA ALA A 348 27.22 13.81 -35.11
C ALA A 348 26.03 14.31 -35.97
N ASP A 349 25.70 13.62 -37.07
CA ASP A 349 24.55 14.00 -37.91
C ASP A 349 23.22 13.59 -37.27
N ALA A 350 23.19 12.45 -36.57
CA ALA A 350 22.02 12.00 -35.81
C ALA A 350 21.70 12.94 -34.64
N VAL A 351 22.71 13.36 -33.87
CA VAL A 351 22.54 14.28 -32.72
C VAL A 351 22.12 15.69 -33.17
N LYS A 352 22.62 16.14 -34.32
CA LYS A 352 22.22 17.41 -34.94
C LYS A 352 20.78 17.40 -35.43
N GLU A 353 20.24 16.24 -35.84
CA GLU A 353 18.82 16.06 -36.17
C GLU A 353 17.91 16.22 -34.93
N PHE A 354 18.42 15.91 -33.74
CA PHE A 354 17.73 16.16 -32.47
C PHE A 354 17.94 17.58 -31.90
N GLY A 355 18.70 18.44 -32.58
CA GLY A 355 18.82 19.86 -32.26
C GLY A 355 19.92 20.22 -31.24
N TYR A 356 20.84 19.30 -30.96
CA TYR A 356 21.98 19.54 -30.07
C TYR A 356 23.28 19.64 -30.88
N ASP A 357 24.14 20.59 -30.52
CA ASP A 357 25.52 20.69 -31.01
C ASP A 357 26.48 19.93 -30.10
N GLU A 358 27.48 19.28 -30.70
CA GLU A 358 28.46 18.40 -30.03
C GLU A 358 29.12 19.07 -28.82
N SER A 359 29.42 20.36 -28.92
CA SER A 359 30.00 21.16 -27.82
C SER A 359 29.07 21.35 -26.63
N ASN A 360 27.76 21.44 -26.84
CA ASN A 360 26.81 21.65 -25.74
C ASN A 360 26.54 20.35 -24.97
N LEU A 361 26.62 19.21 -25.65
CA LEU A 361 26.42 17.89 -25.04
C LEU A 361 27.62 17.48 -24.16
N GLU A 362 28.85 17.73 -24.62
CA GLU A 362 30.04 17.42 -23.84
C GLU A 362 30.13 18.32 -22.59
N GLU A 363 29.86 19.63 -22.74
CA GLU A 363 29.88 20.56 -21.60
C GLU A 363 28.76 20.28 -20.58
N GLU A 364 27.53 19.99 -21.02
CA GLU A 364 26.40 19.67 -20.13
C GLU A 364 26.59 18.31 -19.44
N TRP A 365 27.18 17.32 -20.10
CA TRP A 365 27.49 16.04 -19.48
C TRP A 365 28.62 16.15 -18.47
N ASP A 366 29.70 16.86 -18.78
CA ASP A 366 30.80 17.08 -17.86
C ASP A 366 30.32 17.85 -16.61
N GLU A 367 29.49 18.89 -16.79
CA GLU A 367 28.91 19.64 -15.65
C GLU A 367 27.98 18.78 -14.81
N ASN A 368 27.11 17.97 -15.42
CA ASN A 368 26.19 17.08 -14.71
C ASN A 368 26.89 15.92 -14.00
N VAL A 369 27.95 15.37 -14.59
CA VAL A 369 28.76 14.30 -13.96
C VAL A 369 29.50 14.86 -12.74
N VAL A 370 30.11 16.05 -12.86
CA VAL A 370 30.76 16.71 -11.72
C VAL A 370 29.75 17.05 -10.62
N ALA A 371 28.56 17.54 -10.97
CA ALA A 371 27.50 17.81 -10.00
C ALA A 371 27.02 16.53 -9.30
N ALA A 372 26.82 15.43 -10.04
CA ALA A 372 26.42 14.15 -9.49
C ALA A 372 27.49 13.55 -8.57
N GLU A 373 28.77 13.62 -8.95
CA GLU A 373 29.87 13.17 -8.10
C GLU A 373 29.95 13.98 -6.80
N GLN A 374 29.71 15.30 -6.85
CA GLN A 374 29.68 16.15 -5.66
C GLN A 374 28.49 15.82 -4.74
N GLU A 375 27.32 15.55 -5.31
CA GLU A 375 26.14 15.17 -4.52
C GLU A 375 26.31 13.80 -3.86
N VAL A 376 26.84 12.81 -4.60
CA VAL A 376 27.15 11.48 -4.06
C VAL A 376 28.20 11.57 -2.96
N THR A 377 29.25 12.39 -3.14
CA THR A 377 30.28 12.59 -2.12
C THR A 377 29.67 13.25 -0.87
N ALA A 378 28.86 14.31 -1.03
CA ALA A 378 28.21 14.97 0.10
C ALA A 378 27.23 14.05 0.86
N ALA A 379 26.51 13.18 0.15
CA ALA A 379 25.62 12.18 0.75
C ALA A 379 26.40 11.10 1.49
N TYR A 380 27.54 10.66 0.95
CA TYR A 380 28.45 9.72 1.61
C TYR A 380 29.05 10.33 2.88
N ASP A 381 29.51 11.58 2.81
CA ASP A 381 30.09 12.31 3.94
C ASP A 381 29.06 12.57 5.05
N LEU A 382 27.80 12.88 4.71
CA LEU A 382 26.72 13.03 5.70
C LEU A 382 26.38 11.71 6.39
N ARG A 383 26.35 10.61 5.64
CA ARG A 383 26.00 9.28 6.17
C ARG A 383 27.10 8.73 7.07
N ASN A 384 28.36 9.01 6.72
CA ASN A 384 29.54 8.48 7.41
C ASN A 384 30.24 9.56 8.24
N ALA A 385 29.58 10.69 8.53
CA ALA A 385 30.16 11.81 9.27
C ALA A 385 30.74 11.39 10.62
N ASP A 386 30.04 10.49 11.32
CA ASP A 386 30.49 9.95 12.61
C ASP A 386 31.68 8.99 12.47
N GLU A 387 31.76 8.23 11.37
CA GLU A 387 32.84 7.29 11.10
C GLU A 387 34.10 8.03 10.63
N LEU A 388 33.96 9.00 9.73
CA LEU A 388 35.04 9.89 9.28
C LEU A 388 35.59 10.76 10.43
N ALA A 389 34.71 11.28 11.29
CA ALA A 389 35.13 12.01 12.48
C ALA A 389 35.86 11.12 13.51
N MET A 390 35.57 9.82 13.52
CA MET A 390 36.23 8.84 14.37
C MET A 390 37.56 8.35 13.80
N GLU A 391 37.69 8.27 12.48
CA GLU A 391 38.91 7.84 11.78
C GLU A 391 40.03 8.91 11.82
N ASP A 392 39.66 10.19 11.91
CA ASP A 392 40.60 11.33 12.01
C ASP A 392 41.01 11.67 13.46
N MET A 393 40.44 10.98 14.47
CA MET A 393 40.83 11.13 15.87
C MET A 393 42.05 10.28 16.23
N THR A 394 42.91 10.82 17.08
CA THR A 394 44.07 10.06 17.58
C THR A 394 43.62 8.96 18.55
N GLU A 395 44.39 7.87 18.65
CA GLU A 395 44.06 6.72 19.53
C GLU A 395 43.92 7.14 21.02
N GLU A 396 44.60 8.22 21.43
CA GLU A 396 44.48 8.84 22.76
C GLU A 396 43.15 9.61 22.97
N GLU A 397 42.56 10.18 21.92
CA GLU A 397 41.25 10.86 21.97
C GLU A 397 40.09 9.86 21.98
N ILE A 398 40.25 8.73 21.27
CA ILE A 398 39.27 7.63 21.27
C ILE A 398 39.17 7.01 22.67
N GLU A 399 40.30 6.78 23.36
CA GLU A 399 40.29 6.28 24.75
C GLU A 399 39.68 7.30 25.74
N ALA A 400 39.82 8.61 25.50
CA ALA A 400 39.20 9.64 26.33
C ALA A 400 37.67 9.65 26.17
N MET A 401 37.17 9.58 24.93
CA MET A 401 35.72 9.47 24.65
C MET A 401 35.13 8.17 25.22
N GLN A 402 35.84 7.05 25.09
CA GLN A 402 35.37 5.76 25.60
C GLN A 402 35.31 5.71 27.14
N ASN A 403 36.10 6.54 27.83
CA ASN A 403 36.04 6.73 29.28
C ASN A 403 35.02 7.78 29.74
N GLU A 404 34.54 8.66 28.85
CA GLU A 404 33.56 9.72 29.17
C GLU A 404 32.11 9.32 28.86
N VAL A 405 31.90 8.23 28.09
CA VAL A 405 30.59 7.58 27.94
C VAL A 405 30.25 6.85 29.25
N VAL A 406 29.72 7.61 30.20
CA VAL A 406 29.05 7.05 31.38
C VAL A 406 27.76 6.42 30.88
N THR A 407 27.73 5.10 30.77
CA THR A 407 26.50 4.34 30.56
C THR A 407 25.49 4.75 31.64
N THR A 408 24.33 5.27 31.25
CA THR A 408 23.23 5.61 32.19
C THR A 408 22.56 4.38 32.80
N LEU A 409 23.08 3.18 32.51
CA LEU A 409 22.68 1.92 33.11
C LEU A 409 23.62 1.61 34.26
N LYS A 410 23.11 1.83 35.47
CA LYS A 410 23.73 1.29 36.69
C LYS A 410 23.94 -0.21 36.52
N THR A 411 25.12 -0.69 36.85
CA THR A 411 25.37 -2.14 36.87
C THR A 411 24.44 -2.80 37.90
N VAL A 412 24.00 -4.03 37.61
CA VAL A 412 23.11 -4.80 38.50
C VAL A 412 23.73 -4.94 39.90
N SER A 413 25.07 -5.06 39.99
CA SER A 413 25.78 -5.09 41.27
C SER A 413 25.65 -3.79 42.09
N GLU A 414 25.64 -2.62 41.45
CA GLU A 414 25.55 -1.33 42.16
C GLU A 414 24.10 -0.93 42.49
N SER A 415 23.11 -1.45 41.77
CA SER A 415 21.69 -1.21 42.10
C SER A 415 21.21 -2.04 43.30
N PHE A 416 21.93 -3.11 43.66
CA PHE A 416 21.56 -4.02 44.75
C PHE A 416 22.51 -3.99 45.95
N GLU A 417 23.52 -3.10 45.98
CA GLU A 417 24.38 -2.94 47.14
C GLU A 417 23.65 -2.17 48.26
N GLY A 418 22.88 -2.89 49.06
CA GLY A 418 22.16 -2.36 50.22
C GLY A 418 20.79 -2.98 50.50
N HIS A 419 20.25 -3.77 49.57
CA HIS A 419 19.00 -4.50 49.79
C HIS A 419 19.21 -6.00 49.58
N ASP A 420 19.33 -6.71 50.69
CA ASP A 420 19.32 -8.18 50.73
C ASP A 420 18.03 -8.69 50.08
N LEU A 421 18.13 -9.67 49.19
CA LEU A 421 16.99 -10.29 48.50
C LEU A 421 15.94 -10.84 49.49
N ASP A 422 16.39 -11.18 50.70
CA ASP A 422 15.56 -11.64 51.82
C ASP A 422 14.73 -10.51 52.47
N ALA A 423 15.00 -9.24 52.19
CA ALA A 423 14.19 -8.11 52.66
C ALA A 423 12.95 -7.85 51.80
N PHE A 424 12.96 -8.30 50.53
CA PHE A 424 11.85 -8.16 49.58
C PHE A 424 10.95 -9.40 49.50
N LEU A 425 11.41 -10.54 50.01
CA LEU A 425 10.60 -11.76 50.08
C LEU A 425 9.79 -11.77 51.39
N PRO A 426 8.45 -11.75 51.35
CA PRO A 426 7.66 -11.95 52.56
C PRO A 426 7.96 -13.36 53.12
N SER A 427 7.93 -13.49 54.45
CA SER A 427 8.24 -14.74 55.14
C SER A 427 7.51 -15.93 54.52
N LYS A 428 8.15 -17.10 54.57
CA LYS A 428 7.78 -18.37 53.89
C LYS A 428 6.31 -18.82 54.07
N GLU A 429 5.55 -18.22 54.98
CA GLU A 429 4.13 -18.46 55.19
C GLU A 429 3.22 -17.70 54.21
N LYS A 430 3.70 -16.65 53.52
CA LYS A 430 2.95 -15.90 52.49
C LYS A 430 3.31 -16.30 51.05
N MET A 431 4.29 -17.19 50.86
CA MET A 431 4.61 -17.72 49.54
C MET A 431 3.67 -18.88 49.20
N LYS A 432 2.66 -18.62 48.35
CA LYS A 432 1.79 -19.67 47.78
C LYS A 432 2.61 -20.43 46.74
N ALA A 433 3.17 -21.57 47.11
CA ALA A 433 3.86 -22.44 46.17
C ALA A 433 2.84 -23.14 45.27
N LEU A 434 3.00 -23.04 43.94
CA LEU A 434 2.31 -23.90 42.97
C LEU A 434 2.84 -25.34 43.08
N LYS A 435 2.49 -26.02 44.17
CA LYS A 435 2.74 -27.45 44.38
C LYS A 435 1.43 -28.14 44.67
N ASP A 436 0.86 -28.72 43.62
CA ASP A 436 0.40 -30.10 43.40
C ASP A 436 0.00 -31.03 44.57
N GLU A 437 -0.38 -30.51 45.74
CA GLU A 437 -0.95 -31.32 46.82
C GLU A 437 -2.13 -30.59 47.48
N GLY A 438 -3.25 -30.56 46.77
CA GLY A 438 -4.51 -30.08 47.32
C GLY A 438 -5.61 -30.15 46.28
N GLY A 439 -6.37 -31.24 46.30
CA GLY A 439 -7.60 -31.35 45.51
C GLY A 439 -8.60 -30.27 45.92
N ASP A 440 -9.25 -29.70 44.93
CA ASP A 440 -10.50 -28.98 45.06
C ASP A 440 -11.61 -29.90 45.61
N ASN A 441 -12.70 -29.30 46.10
CA ASN A 441 -13.86 -30.06 46.62
C ASN A 441 -14.61 -30.88 45.55
N ASP A 442 -14.17 -30.83 44.28
CA ASP A 442 -14.77 -31.56 43.17
C ASP A 442 -13.80 -32.52 42.44
N GLY A 443 -12.52 -32.60 42.85
CA GLY A 443 -11.64 -33.72 42.53
C GLY A 443 -11.03 -33.74 41.13
N ASP A 444 -10.83 -32.59 40.48
CA ASP A 444 -10.14 -32.50 39.18
C ASP A 444 -8.82 -31.70 39.29
N ALA A 445 -7.78 -32.21 38.63
CA ALA A 445 -6.43 -31.67 38.70
C ALA A 445 -6.34 -30.20 38.23
N TRP A 446 -5.44 -29.44 38.86
CA TRP A 446 -5.22 -27.98 38.77
C TRP A 446 -4.70 -27.46 37.41
N ASN A 447 -5.30 -27.91 36.30
CA ASN A 447 -4.93 -27.53 34.94
C ASN A 447 -5.94 -26.57 34.28
N THR A 448 -6.88 -26.00 35.03
CA THR A 448 -7.80 -25.01 34.49
C THR A 448 -7.67 -23.70 35.26
N LEU A 449 -6.73 -22.85 34.82
CA LEU A 449 -6.83 -21.41 35.05
C LEU A 449 -8.03 -20.91 34.22
N SER A 450 -9.23 -21.09 34.75
CA SER A 450 -10.44 -20.49 34.19
C SER A 450 -10.47 -19.02 34.57
N ALA A 451 -10.86 -18.14 33.65
CA ALA A 451 -10.92 -16.68 33.80
C ALA A 451 -11.89 -16.15 34.90
N SER A 452 -12.37 -17.04 35.76
CA SER A 452 -13.33 -16.80 36.83
C SER A 452 -12.71 -16.80 38.24
N ASP A 453 -11.39 -16.93 38.37
CA ASP A 453 -10.74 -17.03 39.68
C ASP A 453 -10.72 -15.68 40.43
N ALA A 454 -11.79 -15.44 41.20
CA ALA A 454 -12.08 -14.19 41.90
C ALA A 454 -10.99 -13.81 42.91
N GLU A 455 -10.28 -14.80 43.45
CA GLU A 455 -9.28 -14.61 44.50
C GLU A 455 -8.00 -13.96 43.94
N ILE A 456 -7.52 -14.40 42.77
CA ILE A 456 -6.34 -13.82 42.10
C ILE A 456 -6.61 -12.38 41.66
N ARG A 457 -7.84 -12.09 41.23
CA ARG A 457 -8.23 -10.74 40.77
C ARG A 457 -8.32 -9.75 41.93
N GLY A 458 -8.83 -10.18 43.08
CA GLY A 458 -8.83 -9.38 44.31
C GLY A 458 -7.42 -9.07 44.80
N ASP A 459 -6.53 -10.07 44.80
CA ASP A 459 -5.13 -9.90 45.17
C ASP A 459 -4.41 -8.90 44.23
N LEU A 460 -4.79 -8.86 42.95
CA LEU A 460 -4.25 -7.90 41.98
C LEU A 460 -4.69 -6.46 42.31
N TYR A 461 -5.97 -6.25 42.63
CA TYR A 461 -6.51 -4.93 43.00
C TYR A 461 -5.90 -4.41 44.30
N ASP A 462 -5.68 -5.28 45.28
CA ASP A 462 -4.99 -4.93 46.53
C ASP A 462 -3.52 -4.55 46.30
N LEU A 463 -2.87 -5.11 45.26
CA LEU A 463 -1.49 -4.81 44.91
C LEU A 463 -1.35 -3.54 44.05
N THR A 464 -2.26 -3.30 43.12
CA THR A 464 -2.23 -2.14 42.21
C THR A 464 -2.91 -0.90 42.79
N GLY A 465 -3.76 -1.08 43.81
CA GLY A 465 -4.54 0.00 44.42
C GLY A 465 -5.72 0.45 43.55
N GLU A 466 -6.12 -0.35 42.57
CA GLU A 466 -7.23 -0.07 41.65
C GLU A 466 -8.56 -0.63 42.18
N GLU A 467 -9.62 0.15 42.13
CA GLU A 467 -10.96 -0.27 42.56
C GLU A 467 -11.67 -0.98 41.39
N GLY A 468 -11.36 -2.26 41.20
CA GLY A 468 -11.94 -3.08 40.14
C GLY A 468 -13.17 -3.89 40.58
N VAL A 469 -13.96 -4.36 39.61
CA VAL A 469 -15.23 -5.07 39.87
C VAL A 469 -15.01 -6.56 40.14
N MET A 470 -15.52 -7.04 41.27
CA MET A 470 -15.42 -8.45 41.67
C MET A 470 -16.53 -9.30 41.02
N PRO A 471 -16.29 -10.61 40.76
CA PRO A 471 -17.34 -11.50 40.26
C PRO A 471 -18.55 -11.54 41.21
N GLY A 472 -19.71 -11.08 40.72
CA GLY A 472 -20.96 -10.97 41.50
C GLY A 472 -21.37 -9.54 41.86
N GLU A 473 -20.52 -8.54 41.60
CA GLU A 473 -20.84 -7.13 41.80
C GLU A 473 -21.66 -6.56 40.63
N LYS A 474 -22.81 -5.95 40.91
CA LYS A 474 -23.68 -5.36 39.88
C LYS A 474 -23.23 -3.94 39.54
N VAL A 475 -22.62 -3.79 38.38
CA VAL A 475 -22.19 -2.49 37.83
C VAL A 475 -23.40 -1.78 37.22
N VAL A 476 -23.74 -0.60 37.72
CA VAL A 476 -24.75 0.27 37.11
C VAL A 476 -24.05 1.13 36.08
N VAL A 477 -24.08 0.70 34.81
CA VAL A 477 -23.56 1.48 33.70
C VAL A 477 -24.55 2.60 33.40
N GLY A 478 -24.10 3.85 33.53
CA GLY A 478 -24.90 5.03 33.20
C GLY A 478 -25.24 5.07 31.72
N MET A 479 -26.49 4.73 31.41
CA MET A 479 -27.34 5.22 30.32
C MET A 479 -26.66 5.47 28.95
N GLY A 480 -26.74 4.46 28.09
CA GLY A 480 -26.44 4.59 26.66
C GLY A 480 -26.30 3.24 25.98
N ILE A 481 -27.44 2.61 25.67
CA ILE A 481 -27.61 1.41 24.83
C ILE A 481 -27.19 0.09 25.54
N THR A 482 -28.18 -0.59 26.11
CA THR A 482 -28.06 -1.98 26.56
C THR A 482 -28.10 -2.89 25.33
N ASP A 483 -26.99 -3.59 25.09
CA ASP A 483 -26.89 -4.76 24.22
C ASP A 483 -27.91 -5.84 24.65
N SER A 484 -28.87 -6.14 23.78
CA SER A 484 -29.95 -7.10 24.03
C SER A 484 -29.57 -8.55 23.69
N SER A 485 -28.28 -8.85 23.46
CA SER A 485 -27.83 -10.22 23.15
C SER A 485 -27.50 -11.10 24.37
N ILE A 486 -27.56 -10.56 25.59
CA ILE A 486 -27.36 -11.35 26.83
C ILE A 486 -28.71 -11.91 27.35
N ALA A 487 -28.87 -13.22 27.22
CA ALA A 487 -29.99 -13.95 27.79
C ALA A 487 -29.96 -13.90 29.33
N GLY A 488 -30.90 -13.16 29.94
CA GLY A 488 -31.14 -13.25 31.38
C GLY A 488 -31.59 -11.98 32.11
N ASN A 489 -31.63 -10.80 31.46
CA ASN A 489 -32.14 -9.59 32.11
C ASN A 489 -33.65 -9.39 31.85
N GLU A 490 -34.46 -9.52 32.90
CA GLU A 490 -35.86 -9.08 32.95
C GLU A 490 -35.93 -7.56 32.87
N ILE A 491 -36.68 -7.03 31.90
CA ILE A 491 -36.91 -5.59 31.74
C ILE A 491 -38.16 -5.21 32.53
N VAL A 492 -38.06 -4.22 33.42
CA VAL A 492 -39.23 -3.56 34.02
C VAL A 492 -39.72 -2.52 33.02
N GLU A 493 -40.92 -2.72 32.46
CA GLU A 493 -41.58 -1.79 31.56
C GLU A 493 -41.86 -0.44 32.25
N ALA A 494 -41.25 0.63 31.75
CA ALA A 494 -41.64 2.01 32.05
C ALA A 494 -42.20 2.64 30.76
N SER A 495 -43.52 2.86 30.75
CA SER A 495 -44.26 3.57 29.72
C SER A 495 -43.84 5.04 29.66
N ALA A 496 -43.35 5.51 28.50
CA ALA A 496 -43.17 6.93 28.21
C ALA A 496 -44.08 7.36 27.06
N ASP A 497 -44.93 8.33 27.37
CA ASP A 497 -45.98 8.96 26.58
C ASP A 497 -45.37 10.10 25.75
N PHE A 498 -45.44 10.04 24.42
CA PHE A 498 -45.03 11.14 23.53
C PHE A 498 -46.23 11.56 22.68
N ALA A 499 -46.87 12.66 23.05
CA ALA A 499 -47.85 13.38 22.24
C ALA A 499 -47.22 14.68 21.72
N PHE A 500 -47.24 14.86 20.40
CA PHE A 500 -46.94 16.14 19.75
C PHE A 500 -48.26 16.79 19.34
N GLU A 501 -48.55 17.97 19.88
CA GLU A 501 -49.51 18.93 19.33
C GLU A 501 -48.71 19.91 18.46
N ASP A 502 -49.10 20.09 17.20
CA ASP A 502 -48.91 21.36 16.50
C ASP A 502 -50.03 21.57 15.48
N ASP A 503 -50.58 22.78 15.55
CA ASP A 503 -51.83 23.26 14.98
C ASP A 503 -51.57 24.11 13.71
N ASP A 504 -52.28 23.77 12.65
CA ASP A 504 -52.87 24.59 11.58
C ASP A 504 -52.09 25.62 10.70
N ASN A 505 -52.45 25.53 9.40
CA ASN A 505 -52.42 26.50 8.28
C ASN A 505 -51.12 26.52 7.43
N GLU A 506 -51.10 26.34 6.10
CA GLU A 506 -52.04 26.70 5.03
C GLU A 506 -51.95 25.73 3.81
N ARG A 507 -53.05 25.58 3.06
CA ARG A 507 -53.10 25.20 1.61
C ARG A 507 -53.89 26.32 0.88
N PRO A 508 -54.19 26.32 -0.45
CA PRO A 508 -53.81 25.44 -1.58
C PRO A 508 -53.57 26.18 -2.95
N SER A 509 -53.17 25.43 -4.00
CA SER A 509 -53.78 25.45 -5.36
C SER A 509 -52.99 24.52 -6.31
N THR A 510 -53.39 23.28 -6.59
CA THR A 510 -54.27 22.83 -7.69
C THR A 510 -53.94 23.42 -9.07
N LEU A 511 -53.51 22.59 -10.03
CA LEU A 511 -54.38 21.98 -11.05
C LEU A 511 -53.57 21.08 -12.02
N GLU A 512 -54.27 20.07 -12.50
CA GLU A 512 -53.91 18.95 -13.35
C GLU A 512 -53.64 19.36 -14.83
N ASP A 513 -52.85 18.56 -15.56
CA ASP A 513 -53.28 17.79 -16.74
C ASP A 513 -52.12 17.45 -17.71
N ASP A 514 -51.90 16.14 -17.82
CA ASP A 514 -51.81 15.29 -19.03
C ASP A 514 -50.77 15.49 -20.18
N GLU A 515 -50.51 14.34 -20.81
CA GLU A 515 -49.84 14.06 -22.10
C GLU A 515 -48.30 13.85 -22.15
N SER A 516 -47.96 12.56 -22.23
CA SER A 516 -46.74 11.99 -22.83
C SER A 516 -46.44 12.50 -24.25
N PRO A 517 -45.18 12.40 -24.74
CA PRO A 517 -44.97 11.45 -25.84
C PRO A 517 -43.60 10.72 -25.91
N ALA A 518 -43.71 9.53 -26.51
CA ALA A 518 -42.81 8.90 -27.51
C ALA A 518 -41.38 8.45 -27.15
N GLN A 519 -41.25 7.12 -27.12
CA GLN A 519 -40.04 6.31 -27.32
C GLN A 519 -39.20 6.74 -28.54
N GLU A 520 -37.91 6.99 -28.30
CA GLU A 520 -36.90 7.11 -29.35
C GLU A 520 -36.11 5.80 -29.53
N LYS A 521 -35.89 5.42 -30.78
CA LYS A 521 -35.30 4.14 -31.21
C LYS A 521 -33.78 4.15 -31.12
N SER A 522 -33.22 3.01 -30.72
CA SER A 522 -31.78 2.73 -30.66
C SER A 522 -31.09 2.82 -32.03
N ARG A 523 -29.98 3.58 -32.09
CA ARG A 523 -29.05 3.62 -33.22
C ARG A 523 -27.99 2.52 -33.08
N ARG A 524 -27.85 1.69 -34.12
CA ARG A 524 -26.82 0.64 -34.24
C ARG A 524 -25.43 1.23 -34.44
N ARG A 525 -24.45 0.80 -33.64
CA ARG A 525 -23.00 1.00 -33.87
C ARG A 525 -22.42 -0.10 -34.80
N PRO A 526 -21.43 0.20 -35.66
CA PRO A 526 -20.85 -0.74 -36.61
C PRO A 526 -19.76 -1.65 -36.00
N ARG A 527 -19.72 -2.92 -36.46
CA ARG A 527 -18.70 -3.93 -36.11
C ARG A 527 -17.32 -3.58 -36.68
N ARG A 528 -16.27 -3.58 -35.83
CA ARG A 528 -14.85 -3.58 -36.25
C ARG A 528 -14.44 -4.97 -36.77
N LYS A 529 -13.73 -5.01 -37.90
CA LYS A 529 -13.11 -6.22 -38.49
C LYS A 529 -11.85 -6.60 -37.70
N ARG A 530 -11.72 -7.88 -37.30
CA ARG A 530 -10.46 -8.50 -36.85
C ARG A 530 -9.51 -8.69 -38.04
N LYS A 531 -8.22 -8.39 -37.87
CA LYS A 531 -7.12 -8.82 -38.77
C LYS A 531 -6.69 -10.25 -38.38
N PRO A 532 -6.23 -11.10 -39.32
CA PRO A 532 -5.78 -12.46 -39.01
C PRO A 532 -4.43 -12.46 -38.26
N ALA A 533 -4.27 -13.41 -37.35
CA ALA A 533 -3.02 -13.69 -36.63
C ALA A 533 -1.98 -14.29 -37.60
N VAL A 534 -0.74 -13.84 -37.48
CA VAL A 534 0.42 -14.43 -38.17
C VAL A 534 1.03 -15.46 -37.22
N GLU A 535 1.25 -16.68 -37.69
CA GLU A 535 1.87 -17.75 -36.90
C GLU A 535 3.36 -17.45 -36.64
N THR A 536 3.77 -17.48 -35.38
CA THR A 536 5.14 -17.22 -34.90
C THR A 536 5.71 -18.47 -34.24
N ALA A 537 7.00 -18.74 -34.43
CA ALA A 537 7.74 -19.85 -33.83
C ALA A 537 8.96 -19.32 -33.04
N ASP A 538 9.47 -20.13 -32.11
CA ASP A 538 10.58 -19.72 -31.25
C ASP A 538 11.94 -20.03 -31.87
N CYS A 539 12.87 -19.08 -31.74
CA CYS A 539 14.27 -19.29 -32.06
C CYS A 539 14.91 -20.32 -31.10
N GLY A 540 15.36 -21.46 -31.62
CA GLY A 540 15.98 -22.52 -30.81
C GLY A 540 17.30 -22.15 -30.10
N ALA A 541 17.90 -21.00 -30.42
CA ALA A 541 19.15 -20.53 -29.79
C ALA A 541 18.90 -19.51 -28.65
N CYS A 542 17.94 -18.61 -28.80
CA CYS A 542 17.70 -17.51 -27.85
C CYS A 542 16.25 -17.36 -27.38
N GLY A 543 15.33 -18.18 -27.88
CA GLY A 543 13.92 -18.21 -27.44
C GLY A 543 13.07 -17.02 -27.89
N ALA A 544 13.56 -16.18 -28.80
CA ALA A 544 12.80 -15.06 -29.35
C ALA A 544 11.72 -15.52 -30.34
N LEU A 545 10.53 -14.92 -30.28
CA LEU A 545 9.42 -15.16 -31.20
C LEU A 545 9.73 -14.60 -32.59
N ILE A 546 9.92 -15.49 -33.57
CA ILE A 546 10.19 -15.16 -34.96
C ILE A 546 9.06 -15.64 -35.88
N PRO A 547 8.81 -14.98 -37.02
CA PRO A 547 7.90 -15.52 -38.03
C PRO A 547 8.39 -16.91 -38.49
N VAL A 548 7.48 -17.86 -38.72
CA VAL A 548 7.84 -19.23 -39.16
C VAL A 548 8.70 -19.29 -40.43
N ASP A 549 8.67 -18.24 -41.25
CA ASP A 549 9.44 -18.14 -42.51
C ASP A 549 10.79 -17.39 -42.36
N ALA A 550 11.19 -16.99 -41.14
CA ALA A 550 12.42 -16.22 -40.91
C ALA A 550 13.67 -17.13 -40.97
N LYS A 551 14.56 -16.84 -41.92
CA LYS A 551 15.84 -17.57 -42.12
C LYS A 551 16.95 -17.16 -41.16
N GLU A 552 16.74 -16.09 -40.42
CA GLU A 552 17.67 -15.61 -39.40
C GLU A 552 16.92 -14.95 -38.24
N CYS A 553 17.44 -15.15 -37.03
CA CYS A 553 16.87 -14.54 -35.84
C CYS A 553 17.34 -13.09 -35.72
N PRO A 554 16.42 -12.10 -35.68
CA PRO A 554 16.78 -10.69 -35.52
C PRO A 554 17.38 -10.36 -34.14
N THR A 555 17.14 -11.20 -33.13
CA THR A 555 17.58 -10.97 -31.75
C THR A 555 18.97 -11.55 -31.45
N CYS A 556 19.36 -12.66 -32.08
CA CYS A 556 20.63 -13.33 -31.78
C CYS A 556 21.44 -13.74 -33.02
N GLY A 557 21.01 -13.37 -34.23
CA GLY A 557 21.74 -13.62 -35.48
C GLY A 557 21.85 -15.09 -35.90
N ALA A 558 21.20 -16.01 -35.18
CA ALA A 558 21.19 -17.44 -35.50
C ALA A 558 20.51 -17.67 -36.85
N LYS A 559 21.18 -18.35 -37.79
CA LYS A 559 20.64 -18.70 -39.11
C LYS A 559 19.98 -20.08 -39.05
N PHE A 560 18.79 -20.18 -39.63
CA PHE A 560 18.02 -21.42 -39.74
C PHE A 560 18.00 -21.86 -41.22
N GLU A 561 18.22 -23.14 -41.49
CA GLU A 561 18.17 -23.71 -42.85
C GLU A 561 16.75 -23.97 -43.34
#